data_AF-A0AAV0CIR5-F1
#
_entry.id   AF-A0AAV0CIR5-F1
#
_cell.length_a   1.000
_cell.length_b   1.000
_cell.length_c   1.000
_cell.angle_alpha   90.00
_cell.angle_beta   90.00
_cell.angle_gamma   90.00
#
_symmetry.space_group_name_H-M   'P 1'
#
loop_
_entity.id
_entity.type
_entity.pdbx_description
1 polymer ?
#
loop_
_entity_poly.entity_id
_entity_poly.type
_entity_poly.pdbx_seq_one_letter_code
_entity_poly.pdbx_strand_id
1 'polypeptide(L)'
;MDEPSSSSAVPYRGWRKAVYQFTQQNLPACKPVLTPAWVISTFFIIGFIFIPMGLFFLHTSQSVVEIVDGYDTECVPVPFRNSKVAYIKDDSVSKNCTRYLKVPKHMKAPIYVYYQLDNYYQNHRRLDAV
;
A
#
# COMPACT_ATOMS: atom_id res chain seq x y z
N MET A 1 10.00 -20.07 -50.67
CA MET A 1 9.69 -20.01 -49.23
C MET A 1 10.99 -19.60 -48.53
N ASP A 2 11.20 -18.43 -47.93
CA ASP A 2 10.36 -17.25 -47.70
C ASP A 2 11.27 -16.02 -47.48
N GLU A 3 10.72 -14.88 -47.89
CA GLU A 3 10.88 -13.47 -47.52
C GLU A 3 12.20 -12.77 -47.09
N PRO A 4 12.34 -11.47 -47.45
CA PRO A 4 13.51 -10.63 -47.18
C PRO A 4 13.31 -9.76 -45.94
N SER A 5 14.32 -9.57 -45.09
CA SER A 5 14.28 -8.51 -44.08
C SER A 5 15.39 -7.50 -44.30
N SER A 6 15.03 -6.48 -45.09
CA SER A 6 15.61 -5.14 -45.16
C SER A 6 16.42 -4.75 -43.92
N SER A 7 17.74 -4.88 -43.98
CA SER A 7 18.63 -4.19 -43.05
C SER A 7 18.87 -2.78 -43.60
N SER A 8 18.01 -1.87 -43.15
CA SER A 8 18.15 -0.43 -43.35
C SER A 8 19.58 0.00 -43.04
N ALA A 9 20.31 0.41 -44.07
CA ALA A 9 21.68 0.88 -43.95
C ALA A 9 21.71 2.17 -43.11
N VAL A 10 21.94 2.01 -41.81
CA VAL A 10 22.20 3.13 -40.90
C VAL A 10 23.44 3.85 -41.44
N PRO A 11 23.43 5.19 -41.60
CA PRO A 11 24.56 5.91 -42.16
C PRO A 11 25.80 5.65 -41.29
N TYR A 12 26.72 4.84 -41.81
CA TYR A 12 27.90 4.30 -41.12
C TYR A 12 28.75 5.38 -40.43
N ARG A 13 28.69 6.61 -40.96
CA ARG A 13 29.36 7.81 -40.44
C ARG A 13 28.74 8.33 -39.14
N GLY A 14 27.42 8.24 -38.98
CA GLY A 14 26.71 8.65 -37.77
C GLY A 14 26.88 7.64 -36.63
N TRP A 15 26.84 6.34 -36.95
CA TRP A 15 26.99 5.28 -35.96
C TRP A 15 28.39 5.25 -35.34
N ARG A 16 29.45 5.37 -36.13
CA ARG A 16 30.82 5.52 -35.61
C ARG A 16 30.99 6.75 -34.71
N LYS A 17 30.33 7.87 -35.04
CA LYS A 17 30.38 9.11 -34.25
C LYS A 17 29.65 8.96 -32.91
N ALA A 18 28.51 8.28 -32.89
CA ALA A 18 27.76 7.97 -31.69
C ALA A 18 28.51 6.97 -30.78
N VAL A 19 29.11 5.92 -31.35
CA VAL A 19 29.96 4.98 -30.61
C VAL A 19 31.19 5.69 -30.03
N TYR A 20 31.81 6.61 -30.79
CA TYR A 20 32.91 7.44 -30.29
C TYR A 20 32.47 8.35 -29.12
N GLN A 21 31.34 9.04 -29.24
CA GLN A 21 30.79 9.88 -28.17
C GLN A 21 30.42 9.07 -26.92
N PHE A 22 29.92 7.85 -27.08
CA PHE A 22 29.58 6.94 -25.98
C PHE A 22 30.83 6.38 -25.29
N THR A 23 31.80 5.85 -26.05
CA THR A 23 33.06 5.30 -25.53
C THR A 23 33.93 6.36 -24.86
N GLN A 24 33.93 7.59 -25.38
CA GLN A 24 34.59 8.76 -24.79
C GLN A 24 33.77 9.43 -23.67
N GLN A 25 32.58 8.91 -23.35
CA GLN A 25 31.66 9.47 -22.35
C GLN A 25 31.35 10.96 -22.57
N ASN A 26 31.34 11.38 -23.83
CA ASN A 26 31.16 12.77 -24.27
C ASN A 26 29.74 12.95 -24.86
N LEU A 27 28.75 12.45 -24.12
CA LEU A 27 27.34 12.61 -24.43
C LEU A 27 26.85 13.96 -23.92
N PRO A 28 25.90 14.62 -24.62
CA PRO A 28 25.28 15.83 -24.11
C PRO A 28 24.55 15.50 -22.81
N ALA A 29 25.08 16.00 -21.70
CA ALA A 29 24.51 15.82 -20.38
C ALA A 29 24.16 17.20 -19.81
N CYS A 30 22.92 17.36 -19.37
CA CYS A 30 22.61 18.42 -18.42
C CYS A 30 23.21 18.02 -17.08
N LYS A 31 24.11 18.84 -16.53
CA LYS A 31 24.67 18.64 -15.18
C LYS A 31 23.94 19.57 -14.23
N PRO A 32 22.86 19.11 -13.58
CA PRO A 32 22.16 19.96 -12.62
C PRO A 32 23.07 20.19 -11.42
N VAL A 33 23.54 21.43 -11.27
CA VAL A 33 24.28 21.84 -10.07
C VAL A 33 23.24 22.27 -9.03
N LEU A 34 23.11 21.48 -7.96
CA LEU A 34 22.22 21.79 -6.85
C LEU A 34 22.78 22.98 -6.06
N THR A 35 22.46 24.19 -6.50
CA THR A 35 22.79 25.39 -5.73
C THR A 35 21.82 25.55 -4.55
N PRO A 36 22.27 26.09 -3.41
CA PRO A 36 21.42 26.23 -2.21
C PRO A 36 20.11 26.97 -2.49
N ALA A 37 20.13 28.01 -3.33
CA ALA A 37 18.94 28.77 -3.71
C ALA A 37 17.89 27.92 -4.46
N TRP A 38 18.34 27.06 -5.40
CA TRP A 38 17.44 26.16 -6.14
C TRP A 38 16.80 25.12 -5.23
N VAL A 39 17.57 24.57 -4.29
CA VAL A 39 17.09 23.58 -3.33
C VAL A 39 16.04 24.18 -2.39
N ILE A 40 16.33 25.36 -1.83
CA ILE A 40 15.41 26.07 -0.92
C ILE A 40 14.09 26.38 -1.64
N SER A 41 14.15 26.90 -2.87
CA SER A 41 12.95 27.19 -3.66
C SER A 41 12.11 25.93 -3.93
N THR A 42 12.77 24.81 -4.26
CA THR A 42 12.10 23.53 -4.51
C THR A 42 11.37 23.04 -3.25
N PHE A 43 12.00 23.13 -2.07
CA PHE A 43 11.35 22.74 -0.82
C PHE A 43 10.15 23.62 -0.46
N PHE A 44 10.21 24.92 -0.74
CA PHE A 44 9.05 25.81 -0.54
C PHE A 44 7.88 25.44 -1.46
N ILE A 45 8.15 25.12 -2.72
CA ILE A 45 7.12 24.70 -3.68
C ILE A 45 6.50 23.37 -3.23
N ILE A 46 7.33 22.40 -2.86
CA ILE A 46 6.86 21.10 -2.36
C ILE A 46 6.02 21.28 -1.09
N GLY A 47 6.49 22.09 -0.14
CA GLY A 47 5.75 22.38 1.09
C GLY A 47 4.41 23.05 0.82
N PHE A 48 4.37 24.05 -0.07
CA PHE A 48 3.14 24.73 -0.45
C PHE A 48 2.11 23.79 -1.10
N ILE A 49 2.55 22.73 -1.79
CA ILE A 49 1.67 21.72 -2.38
C ILE A 49 1.24 20.68 -1.34
N PHE A 50 2.19 20.17 -0.54
CA PHE A 50 1.95 19.07 0.40
C PHE A 50 1.19 19.50 1.65
N ILE A 51 1.31 20.75 2.11
CA ILE A 51 0.56 21.24 3.27
C ILE A 51 -0.97 21.22 3.00
N PRO A 52 -1.51 21.87 1.96
CA PRO A 52 -2.95 21.84 1.69
C PRO A 52 -3.44 20.45 1.32
N MET A 53 -2.66 19.68 0.56
CA MET A 53 -2.99 18.30 0.23
C MET A 53 -3.06 17.42 1.50
N GLY A 54 -2.11 17.57 2.41
CA GLY A 54 -2.08 16.86 3.69
C GLY A 54 -3.25 17.23 4.59
N LEU A 55 -3.63 18.51 4.67
CA LEU A 55 -4.82 18.95 5.39
C LEU A 55 -6.11 18.37 4.79
N PHE A 56 -6.20 18.33 3.46
CA PHE A 56 -7.32 17.71 2.76
C PHE A 56 -7.42 16.21 3.09
N PHE A 57 -6.32 15.47 2.96
CA PHE A 57 -6.28 14.04 3.30
C PHE A 57 -6.61 13.78 4.76
N LEU A 58 -6.06 14.56 5.69
CA LEU A 58 -6.34 14.44 7.12
C LEU A 58 -7.83 14.67 7.40
N HIS A 59 -8.43 15.70 6.80
CA HIS A 59 -9.86 15.96 6.94
C HIS A 59 -10.70 14.78 6.44
N THR A 60 -10.37 14.25 5.26
CA THR A 60 -11.08 13.09 4.71
C THR A 60 -10.89 11.84 5.57
N SER A 61 -9.69 11.60 6.12
CA SER A 61 -9.40 10.46 6.99
C SER A 61 -10.18 10.54 8.31
N GLN A 62 -10.30 11.73 8.92
CA GLN A 62 -11.07 11.92 10.16
C GLN A 62 -12.59 11.83 9.96
N SER A 63 -13.07 11.94 8.71
CA SER A 63 -14.49 11.80 8.40
C SER A 63 -14.97 10.34 8.37
N VAL A 64 -14.04 9.38 8.30
CA VAL A 64 -14.36 7.96 8.33
C VAL A 64 -14.77 7.56 9.74
N VAL A 65 -15.96 6.98 9.85
CA VAL A 65 -16.46 6.42 11.12
C VAL A 65 -16.21 4.92 11.11
N GLU A 66 -15.33 4.48 11.99
CA GLU A 66 -14.99 3.06 12.19
C GLU A 66 -15.44 2.62 13.58
N ILE A 67 -15.97 1.39 13.68
CA ILE A 67 -16.34 0.75 14.94
C ILE A 67 -15.65 -0.60 14.98
N VAL A 68 -14.81 -0.80 15.99
CA VAL A 68 -14.11 -2.06 16.24
C VAL A 68 -14.67 -2.67 17.53
N ASP A 69 -15.15 -3.91 17.47
CA ASP A 69 -15.65 -4.67 18.62
C ASP A 69 -14.95 -6.03 18.69
N GLY A 70 -14.24 -6.26 19.81
CA GLY A 70 -13.53 -7.50 20.08
C GLY A 70 -14.48 -8.57 20.60
N TYR A 71 -14.90 -9.48 19.72
CA TYR A 71 -15.79 -10.59 20.11
C TYR A 71 -15.05 -11.76 20.78
N ASP A 72 -13.72 -11.79 20.71
CA ASP A 72 -12.89 -12.90 21.19
C ASP A 72 -12.83 -13.05 22.72
N THR A 73 -13.09 -11.98 23.46
CA THR A 73 -13.07 -11.93 24.94
C THR A 73 -14.47 -11.93 25.53
N GLU A 74 -15.40 -11.33 24.80
CA GLU A 74 -16.75 -11.09 25.25
C GLU A 74 -17.71 -12.24 24.93
N CYS A 75 -17.48 -12.94 23.82
CA CYS A 75 -18.24 -14.13 23.45
C CYS A 75 -17.69 -15.41 24.10
N VAL A 76 -16.58 -15.33 24.82
CA VAL A 76 -15.98 -16.46 25.54
C VAL A 76 -16.36 -16.39 27.02
N PRO A 77 -17.06 -17.41 27.56
CA PRO A 77 -17.43 -17.43 28.97
C PRO A 77 -16.19 -17.33 29.88
N VAL A 78 -16.34 -16.67 31.04
CA VAL A 78 -15.29 -16.49 32.05
C VAL A 78 -14.44 -17.75 32.31
N PRO A 79 -15.02 -18.96 32.50
CA PRO A 79 -14.22 -20.17 32.76
C PRO A 79 -13.26 -20.55 31.63
N PHE A 80 -13.53 -20.10 30.39
CA PHE A 80 -12.75 -20.47 29.21
C PHE A 80 -11.87 -19.34 28.67
N ARG A 81 -11.85 -18.16 29.29
CA ARG A 81 -11.06 -17.00 28.80
C ARG A 81 -9.56 -17.32 28.68
N ASN A 82 -9.04 -18.10 29.62
CA ASN A 82 -7.64 -18.53 29.64
C ASN A 82 -7.36 -19.74 28.74
N SER A 83 -8.41 -20.43 28.28
CA SER A 83 -8.32 -21.62 27.43
C SER A 83 -9.38 -21.57 26.34
N LYS A 84 -9.23 -20.60 25.43
CA LYS A 84 -10.14 -20.39 24.30
C LYS A 84 -10.26 -21.66 23.43
N VAL A 85 -9.17 -22.43 23.30
CA VAL A 85 -9.15 -23.70 22.55
C VAL A 85 -10.07 -24.76 23.18
N ALA A 86 -10.15 -24.83 24.51
CA ALA A 86 -11.06 -25.76 25.17
C ALA A 86 -12.52 -25.39 24.89
N TYR A 87 -12.86 -24.11 24.88
CA TYR A 87 -14.20 -23.64 24.52
C TYR A 87 -14.58 -23.94 23.07
N ILE A 88 -13.65 -23.76 22.14
CA ILE A 88 -13.87 -24.04 20.72
C ILE A 88 -14.10 -25.53 20.47
N LYS A 89 -13.40 -26.41 21.20
CA LYS A 89 -13.50 -27.86 21.05
C LYS A 89 -14.67 -28.51 21.79
N ASP A 90 -15.31 -27.80 22.71
CA ASP A 90 -16.39 -28.33 23.52
C ASP A 90 -17.73 -28.16 22.81
N ASP A 91 -18.26 -29.22 22.19
CA ASP A 91 -19.54 -29.15 21.46
C ASP A 91 -20.78 -28.99 22.37
N SER A 92 -20.64 -29.15 23.69
CA SER A 92 -21.77 -29.10 24.64
C SER A 92 -22.24 -27.68 24.96
N VAL A 93 -21.38 -26.67 24.71
CA VAL A 93 -21.68 -25.27 25.01
C VAL A 93 -22.10 -24.55 23.72
N SER A 94 -23.15 -23.72 23.75
CA SER A 94 -23.55 -22.92 22.59
C SER A 94 -22.51 -21.84 22.25
N LYS A 95 -22.26 -21.62 20.95
CA LYS A 95 -21.26 -20.65 20.42
C LYS A 95 -21.91 -19.36 19.91
N ASN A 96 -23.24 -19.28 19.98
CA ASN A 96 -23.96 -18.12 19.51
C ASN A 96 -23.66 -16.92 20.41
N CYS A 97 -23.18 -15.84 19.82
CA CYS A 97 -22.89 -14.60 20.51
C CYS A 97 -23.56 -13.43 19.79
N THR A 98 -24.32 -12.64 20.52
CA THR A 98 -24.94 -11.41 20.01
C THR A 98 -24.26 -10.22 20.64
N ARG A 99 -23.84 -9.27 19.79
CA ARG A 99 -23.13 -8.05 20.20
C ARG A 99 -23.93 -6.82 19.82
N TYR A 100 -24.00 -5.86 20.74
CA TYR A 100 -24.66 -4.58 20.51
C TYR A 100 -23.61 -3.50 20.24
N LEU A 101 -23.57 -3.02 19.00
CA LEU A 101 -22.64 -1.98 18.58
C LEU A 101 -23.31 -0.62 18.68
N LYS A 102 -22.77 0.27 19.52
CA LYS A 102 -23.25 1.65 19.59
C LYS A 102 -22.58 2.49 18.51
N VAL A 103 -23.38 3.06 17.61
CA VAL A 103 -22.90 3.94 16.53
C VAL A 103 -22.92 5.39 17.01
N PRO A 104 -21.77 6.02 17.32
CA PRO A 104 -21.75 7.34 17.95
C PRO A 104 -21.98 8.50 16.98
N LYS A 105 -21.79 8.27 15.67
CA LYS A 105 -21.88 9.29 14.62
C LYS A 105 -22.58 8.71 13.40
N HIS A 106 -23.25 9.58 12.65
CA HIS A 106 -23.92 9.17 11.40
C HIS A 106 -22.90 8.59 10.40
N MET A 107 -23.12 7.33 10.00
CA MET A 107 -22.34 6.66 8.96
C MET A 107 -22.98 6.91 7.60
N LYS A 108 -22.28 7.61 6.71
CA LYS A 108 -22.73 7.80 5.33
C LYS A 108 -22.55 6.49 4.55
N ALA A 109 -23.58 6.05 3.84
CA ALA A 109 -23.53 4.85 3.01
C ALA A 109 -22.48 4.99 1.87
N PRO A 110 -21.88 3.87 1.38
CA PRO A 110 -22.11 2.48 1.78
C PRO A 110 -21.37 2.07 3.06
N ILE A 111 -21.96 1.14 3.83
CA ILE A 111 -21.39 0.60 5.07
C ILE A 111 -20.76 -0.76 4.76
N TYR A 112 -19.51 -0.96 5.21
CA TYR A 112 -18.79 -2.21 5.05
C TYR A 112 -18.58 -2.88 6.42
N VAL A 113 -18.61 -4.21 6.43
CA VAL A 113 -18.36 -5.02 7.64
C VAL A 113 -17.16 -5.93 7.34
N TYR A 114 -16.14 -5.82 8.17
CA TYR A 114 -14.91 -6.60 8.06
C TYR A 114 -14.70 -7.41 9.33
N TYR A 115 -14.04 -8.56 9.20
CA TYR A 115 -13.53 -9.33 10.33
C TYR A 115 -12.02 -9.15 10.41
N GLN A 116 -11.49 -9.03 11.62
CA GLN A 116 -10.05 -8.91 11.88
C GLN A 116 -9.54 -10.19 12.55
N LEU A 117 -8.41 -10.70 12.06
CA LEU A 117 -7.70 -11.83 12.63
C LEU A 117 -6.33 -11.38 13.09
N ASP A 118 -6.09 -11.42 14.41
CA ASP A 118 -4.78 -11.13 14.98
C ASP A 118 -3.95 -12.42 15.08
N ASN A 119 -2.62 -12.27 15.03
CA ASN A 119 -1.67 -13.39 15.10
C ASN A 119 -1.87 -14.48 14.02
N TYR A 120 -2.42 -14.11 12.86
CA TYR A 120 -2.59 -14.99 11.72
C TYR A 120 -1.59 -14.62 10.60
N TYR A 121 -0.63 -15.50 10.34
CA TYR A 121 0.45 -15.28 9.38
C TYR A 121 0.09 -15.80 7.99
N GLN A 122 -0.69 -15.04 7.23
CA GLN A 122 -1.07 -15.39 5.85
C GLN A 122 0.12 -15.42 4.90
N ASN A 123 1.02 -14.45 5.02
CA ASN A 123 2.12 -14.19 4.07
C ASN A 123 3.27 -15.21 4.17
N HIS A 124 3.02 -16.41 4.67
CA HIS A 124 4.02 -17.44 4.79
C HIS A 124 4.09 -18.23 3.46
N ARG A 125 5.23 -18.19 2.77
CA ARG A 125 5.46 -18.77 1.43
C ARG A 125 4.98 -20.23 1.21
N ARG A 126 4.90 -21.05 2.28
CA ARG A 126 4.34 -22.43 2.19
C ARG A 126 2.80 -22.48 2.12
N LEU A 127 2.11 -21.41 2.48
CA LEU A 127 0.65 -21.28 2.36
C LEU A 127 0.26 -20.75 0.97
N ASP A 128 1.15 -19.99 0.31
CA ASP A 128 0.93 -19.40 -1.03
C ASP A 128 1.27 -20.34 -2.20
N ALA A 129 1.72 -21.57 -1.93
CA ALA A 129 2.17 -22.53 -2.93
C ALA A 129 1.17 -23.69 -3.08
N VAL A 130 0.03 -23.42 -3.72
CA VAL A 130 -0.82 -24.41 -4.41
C VAL A 130 -1.33 -23.79 -5.71
#